data_AF-A0A5C6E2H3-F1
#
_entry.id   AF-A0A5C6E2H3-F1
#
_cell.length_a   1.000
_cell.length_b   1.000
_cell.length_c   1.000
_cell.angle_alpha   90.00
_cell.angle_beta   90.00
_cell.angle_gamma   90.00
#
_symmetry.space_group_name_H-M   'P 1'
#
loop_
_entity.id
_entity.type
_entity.pdbx_description
1 polymer ?
#
loop_
_entity_poly.entity_id
_entity_poly.type
_entity_poly.pdbx_seq_one_letter_code
_entity_poly.pdbx_strand_id
1 'polypeptide(L)'
;MVFRTCTFIVLAFSAVLVAGDSPSSLGFLKPDSTYVITFAGSTNAFTETQTSVNLGSVLKDKAPPVQTTIVHKIDHFVVKELGSANWVLLEHPSDLFDASKWNGKLAAESLLNADYISELEKKEGGPQQIKWLRSQAAQEIPSVQTWVNLSHALSIAPPAKKPNQLKVRVNATYNPPNKN
;
A
#
# COMPACT_ATOMS: atom_id res chain seq x y z
N MET A 1 -41.67 -20.82 -48.78
CA MET A 1 -41.18 -19.65 -48.01
C MET A 1 -39.98 -20.15 -47.21
N VAL A 2 -38.77 -19.75 -47.61
CA VAL A 2 -37.51 -20.40 -47.21
C VAL A 2 -36.99 -19.73 -45.94
N PHE A 3 -36.84 -20.52 -44.87
CA PHE A 3 -36.18 -20.09 -43.63
C PHE A 3 -34.68 -19.89 -43.88
N ARG A 4 -34.19 -18.66 -43.74
CA ARG A 4 -32.75 -18.36 -43.67
C ARG A 4 -32.32 -18.32 -42.21
N THR A 5 -31.76 -19.42 -41.73
CA THR A 5 -30.99 -19.48 -40.49
C THR A 5 -29.58 -18.92 -40.74
N CYS A 6 -29.24 -17.78 -40.15
CA CYS A 6 -27.87 -17.27 -40.13
C CYS A 6 -27.11 -17.96 -38.99
N THR A 7 -26.29 -18.95 -39.34
CA THR A 7 -25.30 -19.55 -38.44
C THR A 7 -24.18 -18.55 -38.22
N PHE A 8 -24.04 -18.02 -37.01
CA PHE A 8 -22.82 -17.32 -36.60
C PHE A 8 -21.76 -18.37 -36.24
N ILE A 9 -20.79 -18.56 -37.14
CA ILE A 9 -19.56 -19.28 -36.85
C ILE A 9 -18.64 -18.30 -36.11
N VAL A 10 -18.50 -18.45 -34.80
CA VAL A 10 -17.42 -17.78 -34.06
C VAL A 10 -16.22 -18.72 -34.08
N LEU A 11 -15.21 -18.32 -34.86
CA LEU A 11 -13.91 -18.98 -34.92
C LEU A 11 -13.20 -18.79 -33.58
N ALA A 12 -13.02 -19.89 -32.85
CA ALA A 12 -12.08 -19.96 -31.73
C ALA A 12 -10.65 -19.86 -32.28
N PHE A 13 -10.04 -18.68 -32.17
CA PHE A 13 -8.61 -18.55 -32.38
C PHE A 13 -7.88 -18.96 -31.09
N SER A 14 -7.43 -20.21 -31.04
CA SER A 14 -6.36 -20.62 -30.14
C SER A 14 -5.06 -19.96 -30.63
N ALA A 15 -4.82 -18.72 -30.21
CA ALA A 15 -3.51 -18.10 -30.34
C ALA A 15 -2.58 -18.73 -29.30
N VAL A 16 -1.87 -19.78 -29.71
CA VAL A 16 -0.70 -20.27 -28.99
C VAL A 16 0.41 -19.23 -29.19
N LEU A 17 0.57 -18.33 -28.23
CA LEU A 17 1.75 -17.51 -28.07
C LEU A 17 2.71 -18.23 -27.12
N VAL A 18 3.58 -19.06 -27.70
CA VAL A 18 4.83 -19.46 -27.05
C VAL A 18 5.93 -18.60 -27.66
N ALA A 19 6.37 -17.57 -26.93
CA ALA A 19 7.75 -17.06 -27.00
C ALA A 19 7.94 -15.90 -26.01
N GLY A 20 8.92 -16.07 -25.12
CA GLY A 20 9.60 -14.97 -24.46
C GLY A 20 9.60 -15.10 -22.95
N ASP A 21 10.54 -15.88 -22.41
CA ASP A 21 11.02 -15.67 -21.04
C ASP A 21 11.55 -14.23 -20.95
N SER A 22 10.69 -13.34 -20.46
CA SER A 22 11.08 -12.01 -20.00
C SER A 22 11.55 -12.16 -18.55
N PRO A 23 12.67 -11.54 -18.13
CA PRO A 23 13.27 -11.78 -16.81
C PRO A 23 12.51 -11.13 -15.63
N SER A 24 11.18 -11.09 -15.66
CA SER A 24 10.33 -10.33 -14.75
C SER A 24 8.92 -10.91 -14.61
N SER A 25 8.77 -12.24 -14.50
CA SER A 25 7.44 -12.83 -14.34
C SER A 25 6.82 -12.43 -12.99
N LEU A 26 5.66 -11.77 -13.01
CA LEU A 26 4.82 -11.53 -11.84
C LEU A 26 4.15 -12.81 -11.31
N GLY A 27 4.64 -14.00 -11.69
CA GLY A 27 4.06 -15.29 -11.33
C GLY A 27 4.10 -15.61 -9.83
N PHE A 28 4.85 -14.84 -9.04
CA PHE A 28 4.83 -14.92 -7.58
C PHE A 28 3.64 -14.18 -6.95
N LEU A 29 2.95 -13.31 -7.71
CA LEU A 29 1.73 -12.66 -7.27
C LEU A 29 0.59 -13.67 -7.24
N LYS A 30 -0.24 -13.59 -6.21
CA LYS A 30 -1.42 -14.44 -6.04
C LYS A 30 -2.66 -13.56 -5.94
N PRO A 31 -3.75 -13.90 -6.65
CA PRO A 31 -5.05 -13.26 -6.42
C PRO A 31 -5.46 -13.34 -4.94
N ASP A 32 -6.18 -12.31 -4.51
CA ASP A 32 -6.63 -12.04 -3.14
C ASP A 32 -5.52 -12.01 -2.09
N SER A 33 -4.26 -11.86 -2.51
CA SER A 33 -3.12 -11.70 -1.61
C SER A 33 -2.65 -10.25 -1.55
N THR A 34 -2.24 -9.84 -0.36
CA THR A 34 -1.70 -8.50 -0.10
C THR A 34 -0.21 -8.44 -0.44
N TYR A 35 0.20 -7.35 -1.09
CA TYR A 35 1.60 -7.01 -1.32
C TYR A 35 1.87 -5.56 -0.97
N VAL A 36 3.08 -5.30 -0.50
CA VAL A 36 3.65 -3.96 -0.36
C VAL A 36 4.33 -3.61 -1.67
N ILE A 37 3.84 -2.58 -2.34
CA ILE A 37 4.34 -2.13 -3.64
C ILE A 37 4.87 -0.71 -3.50
N THR A 38 6.12 -0.50 -3.91
CA THR A 38 6.72 0.84 -3.90
C THR A 38 6.95 1.32 -5.32
N PHE A 39 6.44 2.52 -5.63
CA PHE A 39 6.66 3.21 -6.91
C PHE A 39 7.69 4.33 -6.75
N ALA A 40 8.31 4.75 -7.86
CA ALA A 40 9.18 5.92 -7.88
C ALA A 40 8.36 7.20 -7.65
N GLY A 41 8.88 8.12 -6.82
CA GLY A 41 8.16 9.32 -6.38
C GLY A 41 7.68 10.25 -7.51
N SER A 42 8.32 10.21 -8.69
CA SER A 42 7.91 10.99 -9.87
C SER A 42 6.69 10.45 -10.61
N THR A 43 6.20 9.26 -10.26
CA THR A 43 5.12 8.55 -10.99
C THR A 43 4.06 7.96 -10.06
N ASN A 44 4.11 8.27 -8.76
CA ASN A 44 3.23 7.62 -7.80
C ASN A 44 1.86 8.30 -7.70
N ALA A 45 0.88 7.81 -8.49
CA ALA A 45 -0.53 8.19 -8.35
C ALA A 45 -1.12 7.83 -6.97
N PHE A 46 -0.40 7.04 -6.17
CA PHE A 46 -0.80 6.61 -4.83
C PHE A 46 -0.11 7.39 -3.70
N THR A 47 0.45 8.58 -4.00
CA THR A 47 0.99 9.51 -2.99
C THR A 47 0.38 10.90 -3.17
N GLU A 48 -0.10 11.49 -2.07
CA GLU A 48 -0.40 12.92 -1.96
C GLU A 48 0.42 13.53 -0.82
N THR A 49 0.96 14.73 -1.03
CA THR A 49 1.71 15.47 -0.01
C THR A 49 1.02 16.79 0.27
N GLN A 50 0.57 16.98 1.51
CA GLN A 50 0.02 18.24 1.98
C GLN A 50 1.03 18.94 2.86
N THR A 51 1.29 20.20 2.55
CA THR A 51 2.18 21.05 3.35
C THR A 51 1.36 22.17 3.93
N SER A 52 1.38 22.30 5.26
CA SER A 52 0.79 23.43 5.97
C SER A 52 1.89 24.18 6.71
N VAL A 53 1.81 25.50 6.71
CA VAL A 53 2.67 26.34 7.55
C VAL A 53 1.81 26.80 8.71
N ASN A 54 2.09 26.30 9.90
CA ASN A 54 1.40 26.76 11.10
C ASN A 54 2.18 27.95 11.68
N LEU A 55 1.64 29.14 11.45
CA LEU A 55 2.04 30.34 12.17
C LEU A 55 1.37 30.22 13.55
N GLY A 56 2.09 29.66 14.53
CA GLY A 56 1.56 29.43 15.87
C GLY A 56 0.81 30.66 16.42
N SER A 57 -0.29 30.44 17.13
CA SER A 57 -1.13 31.50 17.67
C SER A 57 -0.30 32.52 18.45
N VAL A 58 -0.39 33.76 17.99
CA VAL A 58 0.28 34.97 18.47
C VAL A 58 0.35 35.02 20.00
N LEU A 59 1.50 34.64 20.55
CA LEU A 59 2.01 35.16 21.82
C LEU A 59 3.48 35.53 21.60
N LYS A 60 3.69 36.79 21.19
CA LYS A 60 4.95 37.54 21.19
C LYS A 60 6.09 37.00 20.29
N ASP A 61 6.08 37.46 19.03
CA ASP A 61 7.23 37.88 18.21
C ASP A 61 8.50 37.01 18.05
N LYS A 62 8.56 35.74 18.46
CA LYS A 62 9.83 34.96 18.36
C LYS A 62 9.74 33.47 18.01
N ALA A 63 8.58 32.92 17.67
CA ALA A 63 8.51 31.51 17.24
C ALA A 63 8.75 31.40 15.72
N PRO A 64 9.75 30.61 15.25
CA PRO A 64 9.91 30.36 13.83
C PRO A 64 8.68 29.59 13.30
N PRO A 65 8.22 29.88 12.07
CA PRO A 65 7.08 29.16 11.47
C PRO A 65 7.39 27.67 11.40
N VAL A 66 6.44 26.83 11.83
CA VAL A 66 6.58 25.38 11.76
C VAL A 66 5.88 24.90 10.49
N GLN A 67 6.67 24.42 9.53
CA GLN A 67 6.16 23.72 8.37
C GLN A 67 5.85 22.28 8.75
N THR A 68 4.59 21.87 8.60
CA THR A 68 4.14 20.49 8.78
C THR A 68 3.83 19.90 7.42
N THR A 69 4.51 18.81 7.08
CA THR A 69 4.26 18.05 5.84
C THR A 69 3.61 16.72 6.20
N ILE A 70 2.41 16.48 5.68
CA ILE A 70 1.67 15.22 5.80
C ILE A 70 1.74 14.51 4.45
N VAL A 71 2.20 13.26 4.46
CA VAL A 71 2.27 12.43 3.26
C VAL A 71 1.26 11.30 3.38
N HIS A 72 0.26 11.32 2.51
CA HIS A 72 -0.71 10.24 2.33
C HIS A 72 -0.17 9.30 1.27
N LYS A 73 0.14 8.06 1.61
CA LYS A 73 0.74 7.10 0.68
C LYS A 73 0.12 5.72 0.85
N ILE A 74 -0.39 5.14 -0.22
CA ILE A 74 -0.82 3.75 -0.24
C ILE A 74 0.39 2.89 -0.58
N ASP A 75 0.71 1.97 0.33
CA ASP A 75 1.84 1.05 0.18
C ASP A 75 1.37 -0.40 0.04
N HIS A 76 0.23 -0.73 0.67
CA HIS A 76 -0.34 -2.07 0.64
C HIS A 76 -1.45 -2.14 -0.39
N PHE A 77 -1.41 -3.17 -1.23
CA PHE A 77 -2.39 -3.42 -2.29
C PHE A 77 -2.83 -4.87 -2.23
N VAL A 78 -4.12 -5.12 -2.46
CA VAL A 78 -4.64 -6.47 -2.64
C VAL A 78 -4.70 -6.77 -4.14
N VAL A 79 -4.06 -7.86 -4.56
CA VAL A 79 -4.09 -8.28 -5.97
C VAL A 79 -5.44 -8.92 -6.25
N LYS A 80 -6.20 -8.43 -7.24
CA LYS A 80 -7.48 -9.01 -7.64
C LYS A 80 -7.37 -9.87 -8.89
N GLU A 81 -6.59 -9.41 -9.86
CA GLU A 81 -6.44 -10.10 -11.15
C GLU A 81 -5.04 -9.87 -11.73
N LEU A 82 -4.51 -10.91 -12.40
CA LEU A 82 -3.26 -10.83 -13.15
C LEU A 82 -3.58 -10.69 -14.64
N GLY A 83 -3.19 -9.56 -15.23
CA GLY A 83 -3.34 -9.29 -16.65
C GLY A 83 -2.09 -9.64 -17.45
N SER A 84 -2.14 -9.36 -18.75
CA SER A 84 -1.00 -9.51 -19.64
C SER A 84 0.08 -8.44 -19.39
N ALA A 85 1.33 -8.72 -19.74
CA ALA A 85 2.40 -7.71 -19.84
C ALA A 85 2.59 -6.82 -18.57
N ASN A 86 2.59 -7.45 -17.39
CA ASN A 86 2.77 -6.83 -16.08
C ASN A 86 1.63 -5.94 -15.58
N TRP A 87 0.47 -5.94 -16.25
CA TRP A 87 -0.74 -5.32 -15.73
C TRP A 87 -1.34 -6.16 -14.62
N VAL A 88 -1.68 -5.52 -13.51
CA VAL A 88 -2.32 -6.16 -12.36
C VAL A 88 -3.48 -5.29 -11.89
N LEU A 89 -4.63 -5.90 -11.65
CA LEU A 89 -5.76 -5.23 -11.03
C LEU A 89 -5.51 -5.19 -9.53
N LEU A 90 -5.29 -3.99 -8.99
CA LEU A 90 -5.01 -3.77 -7.58
C LEU A 90 -6.21 -3.13 -6.91
N GLU A 91 -6.60 -3.67 -5.77
CA GLU A 91 -7.53 -3.05 -4.84
C GLU A 91 -6.77 -2.20 -3.82
N HIS A 92 -7.27 -0.99 -3.60
CA HIS A 92 -6.69 0.04 -2.75
C HIS A 92 -7.81 0.95 -2.21
N PRO A 93 -7.57 1.82 -1.20
CA PRO A 93 -8.63 2.66 -0.68
C PRO A 93 -9.08 3.66 -1.75
N SER A 94 -10.36 4.03 -1.70
CA SER A 94 -10.98 4.97 -2.64
C SER A 94 -10.39 6.37 -2.51
N ASP A 95 -9.94 6.71 -1.31
CA ASP A 95 -9.37 8.01 -0.96
C ASP A 95 -7.96 7.84 -0.36
N LEU A 96 -7.03 8.68 -0.79
CA LEU A 96 -5.68 8.75 -0.24
C LEU A 96 -5.66 9.17 1.23
N PHE A 97 -6.63 9.95 1.71
CA PHE A 97 -6.72 10.28 3.13
C PHE A 97 -6.89 9.05 4.03
N ASP A 98 -7.48 7.97 3.50
CA ASP A 98 -7.64 6.69 4.20
C ASP A 98 -6.43 5.76 4.05
N ALA A 99 -5.38 6.16 3.32
CA ALA A 99 -4.20 5.32 3.08
C ALA A 99 -3.53 4.80 4.35
N SER A 100 -3.46 5.64 5.41
CA SER A 100 -2.90 5.22 6.70
C SER A 100 -3.73 4.12 7.36
N LYS A 101 -5.06 4.26 7.36
CA LYS A 101 -5.98 3.25 7.91
C LYS A 101 -5.89 1.96 7.10
N TRP A 102 -5.84 2.08 5.78
CA TRP A 102 -5.74 0.95 4.85
C TRP A 102 -4.44 0.15 5.05
N ASN A 103 -3.29 0.84 5.02
CA ASN A 103 -2.00 0.22 5.28
C ASN A 103 -1.97 -0.41 6.68
N GLY A 104 -2.53 0.28 7.69
CA GLY A 104 -2.61 -0.22 9.06
C GLY A 104 -3.47 -1.48 9.19
N LYS A 105 -4.62 -1.52 8.51
CA LYS A 105 -5.50 -2.70 8.43
C LYS A 105 -4.75 -3.89 7.84
N LEU A 106 -4.19 -3.73 6.64
CA LEU A 106 -3.54 -4.83 5.92
C LEU A 106 -2.25 -5.30 6.61
N ALA A 107 -1.51 -4.39 7.25
CA ALA A 107 -0.38 -4.76 8.10
C ALA A 107 -0.83 -5.49 9.37
N ALA A 108 -1.97 -5.10 9.97
CA ALA A 108 -2.50 -5.81 11.12
C ALA A 108 -2.94 -7.24 10.74
N GLU A 109 -3.61 -7.42 9.61
CA GLU A 109 -3.96 -8.73 9.06
C GLU A 109 -2.72 -9.63 8.86
N SER A 110 -1.63 -9.09 8.32
CA SER A 110 -0.39 -9.88 8.12
C SER A 110 0.28 -10.28 9.43
N LEU A 111 0.11 -9.49 10.49
CA LEU A 111 0.62 -9.78 11.83
C LEU A 111 -0.28 -10.76 12.60
N LEU A 112 -1.55 -10.93 12.24
CA LEU A 112 -2.45 -11.93 12.84
C LEU A 112 -2.15 -13.36 12.35
N ASN A 113 -0.87 -13.74 12.33
CA ASN A 113 -0.40 -15.08 11.97
C ASN A 113 -0.06 -15.91 13.22
N ALA A 114 -0.14 -17.24 13.12
CA ALA A 114 0.03 -18.15 14.25
C ALA A 114 1.35 -17.96 15.00
N ASP A 115 2.45 -17.73 14.27
CA ASP A 115 3.79 -17.57 14.86
C ASP A 115 3.86 -16.31 15.72
N TYR A 116 3.43 -15.16 15.19
CA TYR A 116 3.51 -13.89 15.91
C TYR A 116 2.49 -13.80 17.06
N ILE A 117 1.29 -14.37 16.88
CA ILE A 117 0.29 -14.47 17.95
C ILE A 117 0.85 -15.29 19.12
N SER A 118 1.48 -16.43 18.84
CA SER A 118 2.10 -17.28 19.87
C SER A 118 3.24 -16.56 20.60
N GLU A 119 3.97 -15.67 19.93
CA GLU A 119 4.98 -14.80 20.56
C GLU A 119 4.35 -13.73 21.45
N LEU A 120 3.23 -13.13 21.02
CA LEU A 120 2.52 -12.11 21.80
C LEU A 120 1.88 -12.69 23.05
N GLU A 121 1.26 -13.86 22.99
CA GLU A 121 0.61 -14.50 24.15
C GLU A 121 1.57 -14.76 25.32
N LYS A 122 2.88 -14.88 25.03
CA LYS A 122 3.94 -15.07 26.03
C LYS A 122 4.43 -13.77 26.67
N LYS A 123 4.01 -12.61 26.16
CA LYS A 123 4.45 -11.28 26.63
C LYS A 123 3.39 -10.62 27.50
N GLU A 124 3.86 -9.85 28.48
CA GLU A 124 3.00 -8.93 29.22
C GLU A 124 2.40 -7.90 28.25
N GLY A 125 1.07 -7.68 28.30
CA GLY A 125 0.36 -6.83 27.34
C GLY A 125 0.01 -7.50 26.00
N GLY A 126 0.42 -8.75 25.79
CA GLY A 126 0.14 -9.53 24.58
C GLY A 126 -1.33 -9.60 24.18
N PRO A 127 -2.25 -9.99 25.08
CA PRO A 127 -3.68 -10.06 24.78
C PRO A 127 -4.28 -8.71 24.35
N GLN A 128 -3.85 -7.60 24.95
CA GLN A 128 -4.27 -6.25 24.57
C GLN A 128 -3.78 -5.90 23.16
N GLN A 129 -2.52 -6.23 22.85
CA GLN A 129 -1.96 -6.01 21.52
C GLN A 129 -2.66 -6.86 20.45
N ILE A 130 -2.98 -8.12 20.74
CA ILE A 130 -3.76 -9.00 19.84
C ILE A 130 -5.15 -8.40 19.61
N LYS A 131 -5.83 -7.93 20.67
CA LYS A 131 -7.14 -7.27 20.55
C LYS A 131 -7.06 -6.01 19.69
N TRP A 132 -6.02 -5.20 19.86
CA TRP A 132 -5.78 -4.01 19.04
C TRP A 132 -5.56 -4.38 17.57
N LEU A 133 -4.72 -5.37 17.27
CA LEU A 133 -4.49 -5.86 15.90
C LEU A 133 -5.79 -6.34 15.24
N ARG A 134 -6.59 -7.14 15.95
CA ARG A 134 -7.91 -7.58 15.46
C ARG A 134 -8.84 -6.40 15.18
N SER A 135 -8.83 -5.38 16.05
CA SER A 135 -9.63 -4.17 15.85
C SER A 135 -9.18 -3.35 14.64
N GLN A 136 -7.88 -3.32 14.33
CA GLN A 136 -7.38 -2.64 13.11
C GLN A 136 -7.74 -3.44 11.85
N ALA A 137 -7.53 -4.76 11.87
CA ALA A 137 -7.87 -5.65 10.75
C ALA A 137 -9.37 -5.65 10.40
N ALA A 138 -10.23 -5.48 11.40
CA ALA A 138 -11.69 -5.46 11.21
C ALA A 138 -12.24 -4.14 10.62
N GLN A 139 -11.40 -3.13 10.35
CA GLN A 139 -11.88 -1.87 9.80
C GLN A 139 -12.43 -2.04 8.38
N GLU A 140 -13.62 -1.51 8.15
CA GLU A 140 -14.19 -1.36 6.81
C GLU A 140 -13.72 -0.03 6.23
N ILE A 141 -13.07 -0.09 5.07
CA ILE A 141 -12.52 1.07 4.37
C ILE A 141 -13.01 0.97 2.93
N PRO A 142 -13.70 2.00 2.40
CA PRO A 142 -14.15 1.99 1.01
C PRO A 142 -12.98 1.78 0.05
N SER A 143 -13.06 0.77 -0.80
CA SER A 143 -12.01 0.43 -1.76
C SER A 143 -12.48 0.57 -3.21
N VAL A 144 -11.51 0.78 -4.09
CA VAL A 144 -11.67 0.76 -5.54
C VAL A 144 -10.62 -0.16 -6.16
N GLN A 145 -10.84 -0.53 -7.42
CA GLN A 145 -9.93 -1.40 -8.17
C GLN A 145 -9.39 -0.66 -9.39
N THR A 146 -8.08 -0.69 -9.57
CA THR A 146 -7.40 0.00 -10.66
C THR A 146 -6.39 -0.93 -11.34
N TRP A 147 -6.39 -0.97 -12.66
CA TRP A 147 -5.34 -1.64 -13.44
C TRP A 147 -4.04 -0.83 -13.36
N VAL A 148 -2.98 -1.46 -12.87
CA VAL A 148 -1.66 -0.83 -12.71
C VAL A 148 -0.62 -1.67 -13.43
N ASN A 149 0.25 -1.02 -14.21
CA ASN A 149 1.40 -1.69 -14.80
C ASN A 149 2.56 -1.71 -13.79
N LEU A 150 2.92 -2.92 -13.33
CA LEU A 150 3.97 -3.11 -12.33
C LEU A 150 5.39 -3.17 -12.90
N SER A 151 5.57 -2.95 -14.21
CA SER A 151 6.91 -2.85 -14.84
C SER A 151 7.78 -1.74 -14.24
N HIS A 152 7.16 -0.71 -13.66
CA HIS A 152 7.83 0.45 -13.06
C HIS A 152 7.82 0.43 -11.54
N ALA A 153 7.36 -0.67 -10.91
CA ALA A 153 7.47 -0.83 -9.47
C ALA A 153 8.96 -0.97 -9.08
N LEU A 154 9.39 -0.21 -8.07
CA LEU A 154 10.73 -0.32 -7.50
C LEU A 154 10.89 -1.58 -6.66
N SER A 155 9.82 -1.95 -5.94
CA SER A 155 9.78 -3.17 -5.16
C SER A 155 8.35 -3.68 -5.03
N ILE A 156 8.25 -5.01 -4.95
CA ILE A 156 7.01 -5.72 -4.67
C ILE A 156 7.39 -6.81 -3.67
N ALA A 157 6.80 -6.79 -2.49
CA ALA A 157 7.11 -7.73 -1.42
C ALA A 157 5.84 -8.15 -0.68
N PRO A 158 5.79 -9.37 -0.12
CA PRO A 158 4.73 -9.71 0.83
C PRO A 158 4.80 -8.78 2.06
N PRO A 159 3.67 -8.51 2.74
CA PRO A 159 3.66 -7.72 3.96
C PRO A 159 4.47 -8.41 5.06
N ALA A 160 5.00 -7.60 5.98
CA ALA A 160 5.82 -8.11 7.06
C ALA A 160 5.00 -9.02 7.99
N LYS A 161 5.54 -10.19 8.33
CA LYS A 161 4.94 -11.13 9.28
C LYS A 161 5.31 -10.86 10.73
N LYS A 162 6.21 -9.90 10.95
CA LYS A 162 6.61 -9.36 12.26
C LYS A 162 6.73 -7.84 12.15
N PRO A 163 6.60 -7.09 13.27
CA PRO A 163 6.75 -5.65 13.23
C PRO A 163 8.13 -5.26 12.71
N ASN A 164 8.16 -4.33 11.76
CA ASN A 164 9.41 -3.66 11.40
C ASN A 164 9.83 -2.77 12.57
N GLN A 165 11.07 -2.93 13.02
CA GLN A 165 11.62 -2.03 14.04
C GLN A 165 11.70 -0.61 13.49
N LEU A 166 10.94 0.31 14.06
CA LEU A 166 11.02 1.73 13.73
C LEU A 166 12.40 2.26 14.12
N LYS A 167 13.25 2.53 13.13
CA LYS A 167 14.49 3.30 13.35
C LYS A 167 14.12 4.79 13.40
N VAL A 168 13.74 5.28 14.58
CA VAL A 168 13.54 6.72 14.77
C VAL A 168 14.91 7.39 14.80
N ARG A 169 15.26 8.16 13.77
CA ARG A 169 16.39 9.09 13.79
C ARG A 169 15.85 10.47 14.12
N VAL A 170 16.15 10.97 15.31
CA VAL A 170 15.85 12.35 15.69
C VAL A 170 17.02 13.23 15.25
N ASN A 171 16.84 13.98 14.16
CA ASN A 171 17.79 15.02 13.77
C ASN A 171 17.39 16.32 14.46
N ALA A 172 17.97 16.60 15.63
CA ALA A 172 17.84 17.90 16.27
C ALA A 172 18.97 18.82 15.78
N THR A 173 18.64 19.85 15.02
CA THR A 173 19.59 20.91 14.65
C THR A 173 19.55 21.99 15.72
N TYR A 174 20.62 22.11 16.52
CA TYR A 174 20.79 23.22 17.48
C TYR A 174 21.60 24.34 16.83
N ASN A 175 20.99 25.51 16.65
CA ASN A 175 21.71 26.72 16.28
C ASN A 175 22.07 27.49 17.57
N PRO A 176 23.34 27.53 17.99
CA PRO A 176 23.74 28.29 19.15
C PRO A 176 23.51 29.80 18.94
N PRO A 177 23.15 30.55 19.99
CA PRO A 177 22.99 32.00 19.90
C PRO A 177 24.34 32.66 19.59
N ASN A 178 24.35 33.55 18.60
CA ASN A 178 25.52 34.33 18.21
C ASN A 178 25.87 35.30 19.34
N LYS A 179 27.08 35.20 19.89
CA LYS A 179 27.58 36.15 20.89
C LYS A 179 28.12 37.37 20.16
N ASN A 180 27.40 38.49 20.25
CA ASN A 180 27.97 39.82 20.03
C ASN A 180 28.57 40.32 21.34
#